data_AF-A0A0S4J8V0-F1
#
_entry.id   AF-A0A0S4J8V0-F1
#
_cell.length_a   1.000
_cell.length_b   1.000
_cell.length_c   1.000
_cell.angle_alpha   90.00
_cell.angle_beta   90.00
_cell.angle_gamma   90.00
#
_symmetry.space_group_name_H-M   'P 1'
#
loop_
_entity.id
_entity.type
_entity.pdbx_description
1 polymer ?
#
loop_
_entity_poly.entity_id
_entity_poly.type
_entity_poly.pdbx_seq_one_letter_code
_entity_poly.pdbx_strand_id
1 'polypeptide(L)'
;MEWFSVGLVCLGSTMCSLALHGMSLATVSVTSAWILGSNFAFGARTVFQKALFLESPVVTAGQTDVVVRLFVDMGAVGSVFFTLTFLWEYPTLDFTQKATFTSDDVARVILSGVGYFCIQALNCLVLLHFTSVEYSVAKQLRTIILFVFSAMYFTVTFQHPWLAVLGCLLVLGGTVVFSMLQSSKDE
;
A
#
# COMPACT_ATOMS: atom_id res chain seq x y z
N MET A 1 16.47 -13.01 -15.54
CA MET A 1 15.19 -13.67 -15.19
C MET A 1 14.30 -12.80 -14.32
N GLU A 2 14.80 -12.12 -13.28
CA GLU A 2 13.96 -11.26 -12.41
C GLU A 2 13.20 -10.16 -13.16
N TRP A 3 13.83 -9.51 -14.14
CA TRP A 3 13.20 -8.51 -15.01
C TRP A 3 12.02 -9.05 -15.84
N PHE A 4 12.02 -10.34 -16.17
CA PHE A 4 10.89 -10.99 -16.84
C PHE A 4 9.67 -11.06 -15.89
N SER A 5 9.91 -11.41 -14.62
CA SER A 5 8.90 -11.43 -13.58
C SER A 5 8.28 -10.05 -13.33
N VAL A 6 9.13 -9.02 -13.28
CA VAL A 6 8.69 -7.62 -13.19
C VAL A 6 7.83 -7.27 -14.41
N GLY A 7 8.24 -7.69 -15.61
CA GLY A 7 7.46 -7.54 -16.84
C GLY A 7 6.06 -8.16 -16.75
N LEU A 8 5.93 -9.37 -16.20
CA LEU A 8 4.63 -10.03 -15.98
C LEU A 8 3.72 -9.25 -15.03
N VAL A 9 4.27 -8.73 -13.92
CA VAL A 9 3.51 -7.91 -12.96
C VAL A 9 3.05 -6.60 -13.59
N CYS A 10 3.91 -5.93 -14.36
CA CYS A 10 3.58 -4.70 -15.07
C CYS A 10 2.48 -4.94 -16.13
N LEU A 11 2.60 -6.02 -16.91
CA LEU A 11 1.60 -6.38 -17.92
C LEU A 11 0.25 -6.68 -17.26
N GLY A 12 0.23 -7.52 -16.23
CA GLY A 12 -0.99 -7.85 -15.51
C GLY A 12 -1.68 -6.63 -14.89
N SER A 13 -0.90 -5.72 -14.31
CA SER A 13 -1.43 -4.44 -13.76
C SER A 13 -2.05 -3.56 -14.85
N THR A 14 -1.42 -3.50 -16.02
CA THR A 14 -1.92 -2.74 -17.17
C THR A 14 -3.24 -3.32 -17.68
N MET A 15 -3.35 -4.65 -17.73
CA MET A 15 -4.57 -5.36 -18.13
C MET A 15 -5.73 -5.12 -17.15
N CYS A 16 -5.46 -5.09 -15.84
CA CYS A 16 -6.47 -4.70 -14.85
C CYS A 16 -6.95 -3.25 -15.04
N SER A 17 -6.05 -2.32 -15.35
CA SER A 17 -6.41 -0.92 -15.62
C SER A 17 -7.25 -0.76 -16.89
N LEU A 18 -6.92 -1.51 -17.95
CA LEU A 18 -7.67 -1.50 -19.22
C LEU A 18 -9.04 -2.18 -19.12
N ALA A 19 -9.26 -3.03 -18.13
CA ALA A 19 -10.55 -3.70 -17.92
C ALA A 19 -11.64 -2.78 -17.37
N LEU A 20 -11.25 -1.63 -16.78
CA LEU A 20 -12.14 -0.66 -16.18
C LEU A 20 -12.76 0.26 -17.25
N HIS A 21 -14.08 0.45 -17.18
CA HIS A 21 -14.80 1.29 -18.13
C HIS A 21 -14.69 2.78 -17.75
N GLY A 22 -14.53 3.67 -18.75
CA GLY A 22 -14.80 5.10 -18.59
C GLY A 22 -13.68 5.99 -18.02
N MET A 23 -12.42 5.56 -18.00
CA MET A 23 -11.31 6.43 -17.61
C MET A 23 -10.62 7.07 -18.81
N SER A 24 -10.40 8.39 -18.76
CA SER A 24 -9.61 9.09 -19.78
C SER A 24 -8.13 8.66 -19.71
N LEU A 25 -7.42 8.72 -20.84
CA LEU A 25 -5.98 8.40 -20.88
C LEU A 25 -5.17 9.28 -19.91
N ALA A 26 -5.58 10.54 -19.74
CA ALA A 26 -4.96 11.47 -18.79
C ALA A 26 -5.18 11.07 -17.33
N THR A 27 -6.39 10.59 -16.98
CA THR A 27 -6.67 10.04 -15.66
C THR A 27 -5.83 8.81 -15.40
N VAL A 28 -5.77 7.88 -16.37
CA VAL A 28 -4.97 6.65 -16.25
C VAL A 28 -3.49 6.96 -16.07
N SER A 29 -2.93 7.90 -16.85
CA SER A 29 -1.50 8.24 -16.77
C SER A 29 -1.14 8.92 -15.45
N VAL A 30 -1.95 9.89 -15.00
CA VAL A 30 -1.75 10.56 -13.71
C VAL A 30 -1.88 9.56 -12.57
N THR A 31 -3.00 8.81 -12.50
CA THR A 31 -3.20 7.81 -11.44
C THR A 31 -2.09 6.76 -11.42
N SER A 32 -1.62 6.31 -12.59
CA SER A 32 -0.49 5.38 -12.68
C SER A 32 0.82 5.98 -12.14
N ALA A 33 1.12 7.25 -12.47
CA ALA A 33 2.30 7.94 -11.94
C ALA A 33 2.25 8.08 -10.41
N TRP A 34 1.08 8.43 -9.86
CA TRP A 34 0.87 8.49 -8.41
C TRP A 34 1.02 7.13 -7.74
N ILE A 35 0.48 6.05 -8.34
CA ILE A 35 0.64 4.68 -7.84
C ILE A 35 2.11 4.25 -7.87
N LEU A 36 2.85 4.57 -8.94
CA LEU A 36 4.28 4.28 -9.04
C LEU A 36 5.08 5.03 -7.97
N GLY A 37 4.83 6.33 -7.81
CA GLY A 37 5.45 7.15 -6.75
C GLY A 37 5.15 6.61 -5.36
N SER A 38 3.89 6.22 -5.10
CA SER A 38 3.48 5.60 -3.84
C SER A 38 4.20 4.27 -3.58
N ASN A 39 4.27 3.39 -4.58
CA ASN A 39 4.97 2.11 -4.45
C ASN A 39 6.46 2.28 -4.21
N PHE A 40 7.10 3.25 -4.88
CA PHE A 40 8.50 3.59 -4.62
C PHE A 40 8.70 4.08 -3.18
N ALA A 41 7.88 5.03 -2.72
CA ALA A 41 7.94 5.55 -1.36
C ALA A 41 7.70 4.45 -0.31
N PHE A 42 6.74 3.54 -0.55
CA PHE A 42 6.52 2.39 0.32
C PHE A 42 7.67 1.39 0.30
N GLY A 43 8.28 1.14 -0.86
CA GLY A 43 9.47 0.29 -0.99
C GLY A 43 10.64 0.86 -0.19
N ALA A 44 10.94 2.15 -0.40
CA ALA A 44 11.96 2.87 0.35
C ALA A 44 11.71 2.81 1.86
N ARG A 45 10.48 3.12 2.30
CA ARG A 45 10.09 3.00 3.72
C ARG A 45 10.37 1.60 4.25
N THR A 46 9.99 0.55 3.53
CA THR A 46 10.15 -0.85 4.00
C THR A 46 11.63 -1.20 4.19
N VAL A 47 12.49 -0.79 3.25
CA VAL A 47 13.95 -1.02 3.33
C VAL A 47 14.56 -0.25 4.49
N PHE A 48 14.30 1.06 4.60
CA PHE A 48 14.84 1.88 5.69
C PHE A 48 14.32 1.43 7.06
N GLN A 49 13.04 1.11 7.15
CA GLN A 49 12.43 0.64 8.39
C GLN A 49 13.01 -0.70 8.84
N LYS A 50 13.29 -1.61 7.92
CA LYS A 50 13.96 -2.88 8.25
C LYS A 50 15.42 -2.68 8.67
N ALA A 51 16.15 -1.77 8.02
CA ALA A 51 17.50 -1.39 8.44
C ALA A 51 17.51 -0.81 9.86
N LEU A 52 16.58 0.10 10.15
CA LEU A 52 16.41 0.68 11.50
C LEU A 52 16.07 -0.39 12.55
N PHE A 53 15.30 -1.42 12.21
CA PHE A 53 15.02 -2.53 13.13
C PHE A 53 16.25 -3.37 13.45
N LEU A 54 17.14 -3.58 12.47
CA LEU A 54 18.35 -4.38 12.65
C LEU A 54 19.44 -3.64 13.43
N GLU A 55 19.52 -2.32 13.28
CA GLU A 55 20.48 -1.48 14.02
C GLU A 55 20.02 -1.11 15.44
N SER A 56 18.72 -1.23 15.73
CA SER A 56 18.19 -0.87 17.04
C SER A 56 18.51 -1.95 18.08
N PRO A 57 19.16 -1.61 19.22
CA PRO A 57 19.48 -2.54 20.31
C PRO A 57 18.25 -3.06 21.08
N VAL A 58 17.04 -2.86 20.55
CA VAL A 58 15.74 -3.13 21.20
C VAL A 58 15.23 -4.54 20.90
N VAL A 59 15.77 -5.23 19.89
CA VAL A 59 15.43 -6.64 19.60
C VAL A 59 15.73 -7.56 20.81
N THR A 60 16.60 -7.13 21.74
CA THR A 60 16.95 -7.85 22.97
C THR A 60 16.10 -7.50 24.20
N ALA A 61 15.25 -6.46 24.18
CA ALA A 61 14.55 -5.95 25.37
C ALA A 61 13.05 -6.33 25.48
N GLY A 62 12.48 -6.98 24.46
CA GLY A 62 11.09 -7.45 24.47
C GLY A 62 10.25 -6.84 23.35
N GLN A 63 9.34 -7.65 22.77
CA GLN A 63 8.60 -7.32 21.55
C GLN A 63 7.66 -6.10 21.68
N THR A 64 7.25 -5.75 22.90
CA THR A 64 6.30 -4.66 23.18
C THR A 64 6.89 -3.27 22.92
N ASP A 65 8.19 -3.07 23.19
CA ASP A 65 8.85 -1.77 23.01
C ASP A 65 9.04 -1.40 21.53
N VAL A 66 9.24 -2.40 20.67
CA VAL A 66 9.37 -2.20 19.22
C VAL A 66 8.07 -1.66 18.63
N VAL A 67 6.92 -2.24 19.03
CA VAL A 67 5.59 -1.83 18.55
C VAL A 67 5.24 -0.42 19.03
N VAL A 68 5.57 -0.06 20.28
CA VAL A 68 5.28 1.27 20.84
C VAL A 68 6.20 2.34 20.23
N ARG A 69 7.48 2.06 19.98
CA ARG A 69 8.34 3.02 19.26
C ARG A 69 7.91 3.19 17.81
N LEU A 70 7.53 2.12 17.12
CA LEU A 70 6.91 2.21 15.80
C LEU A 70 5.63 3.04 15.80
N PHE A 71 4.80 2.88 16.84
CA PHE A 71 3.59 3.65 17.05
C PHE A 71 3.88 5.15 17.14
N VAL A 72 4.87 5.53 17.96
CA VAL A 72 5.24 6.92 18.18
C VAL A 72 5.93 7.49 16.96
N ASP A 73 6.90 6.81 16.38
CA ASP A 73 7.69 7.33 15.27
C ASP A 73 6.83 7.44 14.00
N MET A 74 6.01 6.44 13.68
CA MET A 74 5.18 6.49 12.46
C MET A 74 3.93 7.34 12.64
N GLY A 75 3.34 7.35 13.83
CA GLY A 75 2.18 8.17 14.15
C GLY A 75 2.54 9.66 14.27
N ALA A 76 3.62 9.99 14.97
CA ALA A 76 4.02 11.38 15.18
C ALA A 76 4.67 11.98 13.93
N VAL A 77 5.65 11.31 13.31
CA VAL A 77 6.27 11.83 12.07
C VAL A 77 5.26 11.84 10.93
N GLY A 78 4.45 10.79 10.82
CA GLY A 78 3.38 10.71 9.81
C GLY A 78 2.32 11.80 9.97
N SER A 79 1.88 12.09 11.21
CA SER A 79 0.89 13.15 11.46
C SER A 79 1.46 14.55 11.20
N VAL A 80 2.73 14.81 11.55
CA VAL A 80 3.40 16.08 11.22
C VAL A 80 3.51 16.26 9.72
N PHE A 81 4.00 15.25 8.98
CA PHE A 81 4.08 15.33 7.52
C PHE A 81 2.70 15.49 6.88
N PHE A 82 1.69 14.73 7.32
CA PHE A 82 0.33 14.87 6.81
C PHE A 82 -0.22 16.27 7.06
N THR A 83 -0.01 16.82 8.25
CA THR A 83 -0.45 18.18 8.60
C THR A 83 0.24 19.23 7.73
N LEU A 84 1.56 19.09 7.51
CA LEU A 84 2.31 20.02 6.65
C LEU A 84 1.88 19.94 5.19
N THR A 85 1.67 18.73 4.64
CA THR A 85 1.17 18.57 3.27
C THR A 85 -0.26 19.09 3.13
N PHE A 86 -1.11 18.88 4.15
CA PHE A 86 -2.47 19.39 4.17
C PHE A 86 -2.50 20.91 4.22
N LEU A 87 -1.66 21.54 5.04
CA LEU A 87 -1.50 22.99 5.10
C LEU A 87 -0.88 23.58 3.83
N TRP A 88 -0.05 22.80 3.12
CA TRP A 88 0.51 23.20 1.83
C TRP A 88 -0.51 23.18 0.70
N GLU A 89 -1.31 22.12 0.61
CA GLU A 89 -2.33 21.94 -0.44
C GLU A 89 -3.56 22.83 -0.20
N TYR A 90 -3.88 23.07 1.07
CA TYR A 90 -5.00 23.90 1.50
C TYR A 90 -4.53 25.05 2.41
N PRO A 91 -3.72 26.00 1.88
CA PRO A 91 -3.11 27.07 2.67
C PRO A 91 -4.13 28.07 3.22
N THR A 92 -5.31 28.13 2.60
CA THR A 92 -6.42 29.01 2.95
C THR A 92 -7.67 28.20 3.22
N LEU A 93 -7.56 27.12 4.00
CA LEU A 93 -8.72 26.46 4.55
C LEU A 93 -9.45 27.47 5.43
N ASP A 94 -10.44 28.12 4.83
CA ASP A 94 -11.28 29.08 5.50
C ASP A 94 -12.14 28.30 6.49
N PHE A 95 -11.67 28.23 7.74
CA PHE A 95 -12.41 27.60 8.84
C PHE A 95 -13.78 28.25 9.08
N THR A 96 -14.11 29.36 8.39
CA THR A 96 -15.44 29.97 8.39
C THR A 96 -16.40 29.30 7.40
N GLN A 97 -15.91 28.68 6.32
CA GLN A 97 -16.67 27.65 5.62
C GLN A 97 -16.68 26.42 6.53
N LYS A 98 -17.65 26.39 7.44
CA LYS A 98 -18.06 25.17 8.14
C LYS A 98 -18.43 24.15 7.08
N ALA A 99 -17.44 23.42 6.55
CA ALA A 99 -17.68 22.05 6.14
C ALA A 99 -18.35 21.43 7.36
N THR A 100 -19.64 21.16 7.24
CA THR A 100 -20.48 20.59 8.28
C THR A 100 -20.02 19.15 8.48
N PHE A 101 -18.86 18.99 9.12
CA PHE A 101 -18.40 17.71 9.63
C PHE A 101 -19.44 17.28 10.64
N THR A 102 -20.25 16.31 10.23
CA THR A 102 -21.22 15.72 11.14
C THR A 102 -20.48 14.86 12.15
N SER A 103 -21.12 14.56 13.28
CA SER A 103 -20.60 13.57 14.23
C SER A 103 -20.32 12.22 13.57
N ASP A 104 -21.11 11.88 12.55
CA ASP A 104 -20.98 10.62 11.80
C ASP A 104 -19.74 10.64 10.91
N ASP A 105 -19.41 11.78 10.29
CA ASP A 105 -18.18 11.94 9.51
C ASP A 105 -16.94 11.82 10.40
N VAL A 106 -16.98 12.42 11.59
CA VAL A 106 -15.91 12.28 12.59
C VAL A 106 -15.76 10.82 13.02
N ALA A 107 -16.87 10.12 13.31
CA ALA A 107 -16.83 8.71 13.66
C ALA A 107 -16.24 7.83 12.53
N ARG A 108 -16.58 8.11 11.26
CA ARG A 108 -16.02 7.42 10.09
C ARG A 108 -14.54 7.68 9.91
N VAL A 109 -14.08 8.92 10.10
CA VAL A 109 -12.66 9.29 10.05
C VAL A 109 -11.88 8.56 11.13
N ILE A 110 -12.39 8.55 12.37
CA ILE A 110 -11.77 7.83 13.48
C ILE A 110 -11.71 6.33 13.18
N LEU A 111 -12.82 5.73 12.71
CA LEU A 111 -12.87 4.30 12.39
C LEU A 111 -11.88 3.94 11.28
N SER A 112 -11.80 4.75 10.22
CA SER A 112 -10.82 4.59 9.14
C SER A 112 -9.39 4.72 9.66
N GLY A 113 -9.14 5.72 10.51
CA GLY A 113 -7.83 5.94 11.14
C GLY A 113 -7.38 4.76 12.00
N VAL A 114 -8.26 4.24 12.85
CA VAL A 114 -7.99 3.05 13.68
C VAL A 114 -7.76 1.81 12.81
N GLY A 115 -8.59 1.60 11.77
CA GLY A 115 -8.40 0.48 10.85
C GLY A 115 -7.06 0.54 10.11
N TYR A 116 -6.70 1.70 9.57
CA TYR A 116 -5.41 1.94 8.92
C TYR A 116 -4.25 1.70 9.89
N PHE A 117 -4.40 2.18 11.13
CA PHE A 117 -3.43 1.99 12.20
C PHE A 117 -3.19 0.50 12.50
N CYS A 118 -4.26 -0.28 12.72
CA CYS A 118 -4.15 -1.72 12.98
C CYS A 118 -3.44 -2.46 11.84
N ILE A 119 -3.77 -2.13 10.59
CA ILE A 119 -3.12 -2.72 9.41
C ILE A 119 -1.63 -2.40 9.40
N GLN A 120 -1.24 -1.15 9.72
CA GLN A 120 0.17 -0.78 9.73
C GLN A 120 0.95 -1.43 10.87
N ALA A 121 0.36 -1.59 12.05
CA ALA A 121 0.98 -2.33 13.14
C ALA A 121 1.25 -3.79 12.75
N LEU A 122 0.25 -4.45 12.14
CA LEU A 122 0.40 -5.83 11.64
C LEU A 122 1.46 -5.92 10.52
N ASN A 123 1.48 -4.97 9.59
CA ASN A 123 2.51 -4.91 8.55
C ASN A 123 3.92 -4.82 9.14
N CYS A 124 4.11 -4.04 10.21
CA CYS A 124 5.42 -3.94 10.87
C CYS A 124 5.81 -5.24 11.58
N LEU A 125 4.85 -5.91 12.24
CA LEU A 125 5.09 -7.23 12.85
C LEU A 125 5.48 -8.28 11.80
N VAL A 126 4.79 -8.30 10.67
CA VAL A 126 5.14 -9.20 9.55
C VAL A 126 6.54 -8.86 9.03
N LEU A 127 6.87 -7.58 8.87
CA LEU A 127 8.19 -7.17 8.37
C LEU A 127 9.35 -7.55 9.32
N LEU A 128 9.09 -7.65 10.63
CA LEU A 128 10.06 -8.11 11.62
C LEU A 128 10.33 -9.62 11.53
N HIS A 129 9.31 -10.41 11.21
CA HIS A 129 9.39 -11.87 11.21
C HIS A 129 9.69 -12.49 9.84
N PHE A 130 9.39 -11.76 8.75
CA PHE A 130 9.53 -12.26 7.39
C PHE A 130 10.58 -11.48 6.59
N THR A 131 11.08 -12.12 5.53
CA THR A 131 11.94 -11.46 4.55
C THR A 131 11.19 -10.34 3.83
N SER A 132 11.93 -9.37 3.27
CA SER A 132 11.31 -8.27 2.52
C SER A 132 10.55 -8.77 1.28
N VAL A 133 10.95 -9.94 0.77
CA VAL A 133 10.35 -10.61 -0.40
C VAL A 133 9.00 -11.21 -0.04
N GLU A 134 8.94 -12.01 1.03
CA GLU A 134 7.68 -12.61 1.52
C GLU A 134 6.65 -11.54 1.88
N TYR A 135 7.09 -10.45 2.50
CA TYR A 135 6.23 -9.30 2.78
C TYR A 135 5.67 -8.66 1.49
N SER A 136 6.48 -8.54 0.45
CA SER A 136 6.05 -8.01 -0.86
C SER A 136 4.99 -8.91 -1.52
N VAL A 137 5.17 -10.24 -1.46
CA VAL A 137 4.20 -11.22 -1.98
C VAL A 137 2.87 -11.11 -1.24
N ALA A 138 2.91 -11.11 0.10
CA ALA A 138 1.71 -10.97 0.93
C ALA A 138 0.98 -9.64 0.66
N LYS A 139 1.73 -8.56 0.44
CA LYS A 139 1.16 -7.26 0.08
C LYS A 139 0.43 -7.31 -1.27
N GLN A 140 0.98 -7.99 -2.27
CA GLN A 140 0.32 -8.11 -3.57
C GLN A 140 -0.94 -8.98 -3.53
N LEU A 141 -0.92 -10.05 -2.73
CA LEU A 141 -2.13 -10.84 -2.47
C LEU A 141 -3.23 -9.96 -1.83
N ARG A 142 -2.86 -9.14 -0.83
CA ARG A 142 -3.78 -8.17 -0.21
C ARG A 142 -4.37 -7.19 -1.24
N THR A 143 -3.55 -6.65 -2.13
CA THR A 143 -4.01 -5.72 -3.19
C THR A 143 -5.06 -6.36 -4.09
N ILE A 144 -4.87 -7.63 -4.48
CA ILE A 144 -5.82 -8.35 -5.34
C ILE A 144 -7.12 -8.64 -4.59
N ILE A 145 -7.05 -9.07 -3.33
CA ILE A 145 -8.23 -9.27 -2.49
C ILE A 145 -9.01 -7.96 -2.38
N LEU A 146 -8.35 -6.85 -2.05
CA LEU A 146 -9.00 -5.54 -1.97
C LEU A 146 -9.61 -5.12 -3.31
N PHE A 147 -8.92 -5.37 -4.43
CA PHE A 147 -9.45 -5.08 -5.76
C PHE A 147 -10.75 -5.85 -6.03
N VAL A 148 -10.77 -7.16 -5.77
CA VAL A 148 -11.97 -8.00 -5.98
C VAL A 148 -13.11 -7.59 -5.06
N PHE A 149 -12.86 -7.44 -3.75
CA PHE A 149 -13.89 -7.02 -2.80
C PHE A 149 -14.41 -5.60 -3.09
N SER A 150 -13.54 -4.67 -3.47
CA SER A 150 -13.96 -3.32 -3.85
C SER A 150 -14.82 -3.35 -5.11
N ALA A 151 -14.43 -4.15 -6.11
CA ALA A 151 -15.22 -4.31 -7.32
C ALA A 151 -16.62 -4.88 -7.04
N MET A 152 -16.73 -5.86 -6.14
CA MET A 152 -18.01 -6.42 -5.70
C MET A 152 -18.84 -5.42 -4.90
N TYR A 153 -18.22 -4.73 -3.94
CA TYR A 153 -18.91 -3.80 -3.03
C TYR A 153 -19.40 -2.54 -3.74
N PHE A 154 -18.57 -1.94 -4.60
CA PHE A 154 -18.92 -0.74 -5.37
C PHE A 154 -19.65 -1.05 -6.68
N THR A 155 -19.97 -2.33 -6.94
CA THR A 155 -20.66 -2.76 -8.17
C THR A 155 -19.98 -2.24 -9.45
N VAL A 156 -18.66 -2.28 -9.48
CA VAL A 156 -17.86 -1.72 -10.58
C VAL A 156 -18.14 -2.48 -11.87
N THR A 157 -18.52 -1.76 -12.92
CA THR A 157 -18.75 -2.34 -14.24
C THR A 157 -17.43 -2.47 -15.01
N PHE A 158 -17.02 -3.70 -15.29
CA PHE A 158 -15.87 -3.97 -16.15
C PHE A 158 -16.29 -4.02 -17.62
N GLN A 159 -15.51 -3.38 -18.48
CA GLN A 159 -15.70 -3.47 -19.93
C GLN A 159 -15.35 -4.88 -20.43
N HIS A 160 -14.28 -5.45 -19.88
CA HIS A 160 -13.80 -6.80 -20.19
C HIS A 160 -13.42 -7.52 -18.89
N PRO A 161 -14.36 -8.21 -18.22
CA PRO A 161 -14.08 -8.86 -16.92
C PRO A 161 -13.02 -9.96 -17.02
N TRP A 162 -12.94 -10.67 -18.14
CA TRP A 162 -11.89 -11.67 -18.40
C TRP A 162 -10.48 -11.06 -18.42
N LEU A 163 -10.36 -9.79 -18.86
CA LEU A 163 -9.09 -9.07 -18.90
C LEU A 163 -8.58 -8.75 -17.48
N ALA A 164 -9.50 -8.41 -16.57
CA ALA A 164 -9.20 -8.21 -15.15
C ALA A 164 -8.75 -9.51 -14.47
N VAL A 165 -9.40 -10.64 -14.78
CA VAL A 165 -9.01 -11.96 -14.25
C VAL A 165 -7.61 -12.34 -14.74
N LEU A 166 -7.34 -12.21 -16.05
CA LEU A 166 -6.02 -12.50 -16.60
C LEU A 166 -4.94 -11.58 -16.01
N GLY A 167 -5.28 -10.30 -15.83
CA GLY A 167 -4.41 -9.32 -15.19
C GLY A 167 -4.02 -9.73 -13.76
N CYS A 168 -4.99 -10.13 -12.94
CA CYS A 168 -4.75 -10.62 -11.58
C CYS A 168 -3.87 -11.88 -11.56
N LEU A 169 -4.12 -12.83 -12.46
CA LEU A 169 -3.32 -14.06 -12.57
C LEU A 169 -1.87 -13.76 -12.96
N LEU A 170 -1.66 -12.82 -13.89
CA LEU A 170 -0.32 -12.39 -14.31
C LEU A 170 0.43 -11.65 -13.19
N VAL A 171 -0.27 -10.81 -12.42
CA VAL A 171 0.32 -10.15 -11.24
C VAL A 171 0.73 -11.19 -10.20
N LEU A 172 -0.14 -12.18 -9.90
CA LEU A 172 0.21 -13.26 -8.96
C LEU A 172 1.36 -14.12 -9.47
N GLY A 173 1.27 -14.60 -10.70
CA GLY A 173 2.30 -15.44 -11.32
C GLY A 173 3.65 -14.74 -11.37
N GLY A 174 3.68 -13.48 -11.82
CA GLY A 174 4.88 -12.66 -11.83
C GLY A 174 5.43 -12.38 -10.43
N THR A 175 4.58 -12.26 -9.41
CA THR A 175 5.03 -12.05 -8.03
C THR A 175 5.61 -13.35 -7.43
N VAL A 176 4.99 -14.50 -7.69
CA VAL A 176 5.47 -15.82 -7.24
C VAL A 176 6.79 -16.19 -7.90
N VAL A 177 6.90 -16.04 -9.22
CA VAL A 177 8.14 -16.31 -9.96
C VAL A 177 9.27 -15.41 -9.44
N PHE A 178 8.98 -14.14 -9.14
CA PHE A 178 9.97 -13.22 -8.58
C PHE A 178 10.44 -13.69 -7.19
N SER A 179 9.50 -14.13 -6.35
CA SER A 179 9.80 -14.67 -5.02
C SER A 179 10.65 -15.93 -5.08
N MET A 180 10.35 -16.86 -6.00
CA MET A 180 11.12 -18.08 -6.19
C MET A 180 12.56 -17.78 -6.64
N LEU A 181 12.73 -16.82 -7.56
CA LEU A 181 14.05 -16.40 -8.04
C LEU A 181 14.90 -15.72 -6.96
N GLN A 182 14.27 -14.98 -6.05
CA GLN A 182 14.95 -14.39 -4.90
C GLN A 182 15.36 -15.47 -3.89
N SER A 183 14.45 -16.40 -3.57
CA SER A 183 14.74 -17.52 -2.67
C SER A 183 15.90 -18.39 -3.14
N SER A 184 16.08 -18.58 -4.45
CA SER A 184 17.19 -19.35 -5.01
C SER A 184 18.56 -18.65 -4.96
N LYS A 185 18.60 -17.36 -4.60
CA LYS A 185 19.87 -16.60 -4.46
C LYS A 185 20.38 -16.57 -3.02
N ASP A 186 19.52 -16.89 -2.06
CA ASP A 186 19.86 -16.90 -0.63
C ASP A 186 20.36 -18.28 -0.16
N GLU A 187 20.36 -19.30 -1.05
CA GLU A 187 21.01 -20.61 -0.90
C GLU A 187 22.41 -20.64 -1.56
#